data_AF-A0A3A4VMX7-F1
#
_entry.id   AF-A0A3A4VMX7-F1
#
_cell.length_a   1.000
_cell.length_b   1.000
_cell.length_c   1.000
_cell.angle_alpha   90.00
_cell.angle_beta   90.00
_cell.angle_gamma   90.00
#
_symmetry.space_group_name_H-M   'P 1'
#
loop_
_entity.id
_entity.type
_entity.pdbx_description
1 polymer ?
#
loop_
_entity_poly.entity_id
_entity_poly.type
_entity_poly.pdbx_seq_one_letter_code
_entity_poly.pdbx_strand_id
1 'polypeptide(L)'
;MVADKKKTPLRSTPARKPDTDLDKFAAGAGRYSGTRELYPWEEPHIREDVKRNIPLRIPEPLYMKLKYIAERTPYSMNSFILERLTEQIEEEIARLTGKE
;
A
#
# COMPACT_ATOMS: atom_id res chain seq x y z
N MET A 1 -59.60 -30.11 -18.99
CA MET A 1 -58.53 -29.43 -18.23
C MET A 1 -58.29 -30.23 -16.96
N VAL A 2 -57.10 -30.80 -16.74
CA VAL A 2 -56.24 -30.64 -15.54
C VAL A 2 -54.90 -31.29 -15.92
N ALA A 3 -53.79 -30.58 -15.79
CA ALA A 3 -52.44 -31.11 -16.03
C ALA A 3 -51.76 -31.46 -14.71
N ASP A 4 -51.41 -32.73 -14.51
CA ASP A 4 -50.67 -33.22 -13.34
C ASP A 4 -49.21 -32.75 -13.37
N LYS A 5 -48.83 -31.96 -12.37
CA LYS A 5 -47.46 -31.43 -12.20
C LYS A 5 -46.58 -32.48 -11.50
N LYS A 6 -45.65 -33.09 -12.23
CA LYS A 6 -44.58 -33.93 -11.65
C LYS A 6 -43.58 -33.05 -10.88
N LYS A 7 -43.39 -33.31 -9.58
CA LYS A 7 -42.37 -32.66 -8.74
C LYS A 7 -41.02 -33.37 -8.90
N THR A 8 -40.01 -32.65 -9.34
CA THR A 8 -38.61 -33.12 -9.42
C THR A 8 -37.96 -33.01 -8.04
N PRO A 9 -37.27 -34.04 -7.51
CA PRO A 9 -36.59 -33.91 -6.22
C PRO A 9 -35.34 -33.06 -6.38
N LEU A 10 -35.23 -32.01 -5.57
CA LEU A 10 -34.02 -31.20 -5.43
C LEU A 10 -32.90 -32.09 -4.88
N ARG A 11 -31.75 -32.09 -5.56
CA ARG A 11 -30.51 -32.77 -5.12
C ARG A 11 -30.18 -32.36 -3.69
N SER A 12 -30.03 -33.34 -2.80
CA SER A 12 -29.63 -33.13 -1.41
C SER A 12 -28.19 -32.58 -1.31
N THR A 13 -27.98 -31.66 -0.38
CA THR A 13 -26.66 -31.14 -0.03
C THR A 13 -25.84 -32.23 0.68
N PRO A 14 -24.60 -32.52 0.28
CA PRO A 14 -23.79 -33.56 0.92
C PRO A 14 -23.42 -33.17 2.36
N ALA A 15 -23.42 -34.15 3.26
CA ALA A 15 -23.08 -33.96 4.67
C ALA A 15 -21.60 -33.58 4.84
N ARG A 16 -21.35 -32.41 5.45
CA ARG A 16 -20.01 -31.89 5.75
C ARG A 16 -19.40 -32.73 6.88
N LYS A 17 -18.32 -33.46 6.60
CA LYS A 17 -17.50 -34.09 7.65
C LYS A 17 -16.70 -33.01 8.38
N PRO A 18 -16.65 -33.02 9.73
CA PRO A 18 -15.92 -32.02 10.51
C PRO A 18 -14.43 -32.41 10.57
N ASP A 19 -13.74 -32.35 9.44
CA ASP A 19 -12.29 -32.59 9.42
C ASP A 19 -11.52 -31.27 9.42
N THR A 20 -11.21 -30.86 10.65
CA THR A 20 -9.95 -30.35 11.22
C THR A 20 -8.98 -29.48 10.39
N ASP A 21 -8.94 -29.55 9.07
CA ASP A 21 -7.97 -28.79 8.24
C ASP A 21 -8.36 -27.32 8.09
N LEU A 22 -9.66 -27.02 7.95
CA LEU A 22 -10.14 -25.64 7.93
C LEU A 22 -9.94 -24.95 9.29
N ASP A 23 -10.17 -25.67 10.38
CA ASP A 23 -10.00 -25.12 11.74
C ASP A 23 -8.52 -24.94 12.09
N LYS A 24 -7.63 -25.83 11.64
CA LYS A 24 -6.17 -25.66 11.76
C LYS A 24 -5.65 -24.48 10.94
N PHE A 25 -6.18 -24.26 9.74
CA PHE A 25 -5.86 -23.10 8.91
C PHE A 25 -6.32 -21.80 9.58
N ALA A 26 -7.56 -21.76 10.10
CA ALA A 26 -8.08 -20.62 10.84
C ALA A 26 -7.29 -20.34 12.13
N ALA A 27 -6.83 -21.38 12.84
CA ALA A 27 -6.03 -21.26 14.06
C ALA A 27 -4.62 -20.67 13.84
N GLY A 28 -4.14 -20.62 12.58
CA GLY A 28 -2.87 -20.00 12.21
C GLY A 28 -2.95 -18.48 11.98
N ALA A 29 -4.16 -17.95 11.76
CA ALA A 29 -4.39 -16.57 11.30
C ALA A 29 -4.13 -15.46 12.34
N GLY A 30 -3.52 -15.76 13.48
CA GLY A 30 -3.20 -14.79 14.54
C GLY A 30 -1.79 -14.91 15.14
N ARG A 31 -0.92 -15.79 14.60
CA ARG A 31 0.39 -16.09 15.22
C ARG A 31 1.54 -15.15 14.82
N TYR A 32 1.29 -14.18 13.95
CA TYR A 32 2.28 -13.15 13.61
C TYR A 32 1.87 -11.81 14.21
N SER A 33 2.12 -11.62 15.50
CA SER A 33 2.11 -10.28 16.09
C SER A 33 3.20 -10.17 17.15
N GLY A 34 4.46 -10.23 16.68
CA GLY A 34 5.44 -9.34 17.29
C GLY A 34 4.97 -7.93 16.97
N THR A 35 4.42 -7.23 17.96
CA THR A 35 3.87 -5.88 17.85
C THR A 35 4.99 -4.87 17.58
N ARG A 36 5.53 -4.91 16.37
CA ARG A 36 6.21 -3.76 15.79
C ARG A 36 5.09 -2.86 15.29
N GLU A 37 5.02 -1.64 15.79
CA GLU A 37 4.17 -0.62 15.19
C GLU A 37 4.56 -0.52 13.72
N LEU A 38 3.66 -0.95 12.84
CA LEU A 38 3.84 -0.86 11.40
C LEU A 38 3.54 0.59 11.02
N TYR A 39 4.55 1.28 10.48
CA TYR A 39 4.32 2.61 9.96
C TYR A 39 3.49 2.55 8.68
N PRO A 40 2.71 3.59 8.34
CA PRO A 40 1.87 3.59 7.14
C PRO A 40 2.63 3.34 5.82
N TRP A 41 3.93 3.67 5.77
CA TRP A 41 4.80 3.41 4.61
C TRP A 41 5.45 2.02 4.60
N GLU A 42 5.35 1.26 5.70
CA GLU A 42 5.82 -0.13 5.81
C GLU A 42 4.70 -1.15 5.49
N GLU A 43 3.49 -0.69 5.19
CA GLU A 43 2.36 -1.58 4.92
C GLU A 43 2.56 -2.40 3.62
N PRO A 44 2.14 -3.69 3.56
CA PRO A 44 2.43 -4.57 2.42
C PRO A 44 1.90 -4.11 1.06
N HIS A 45 0.94 -3.19 1.07
CA HIS A 45 0.31 -2.66 -0.15
C HIS A 45 1.01 -1.40 -0.68
N ILE A 46 1.96 -0.84 0.06
CA ILE A 46 2.77 0.30 -0.37
C ILE A 46 3.83 -0.19 -1.34
N ARG A 47 3.92 0.51 -2.47
CA ARG A 47 4.77 0.14 -3.60
C ARG A 47 5.80 1.23 -3.87
N GLU A 48 7.08 0.88 -3.78
CA GLU A 48 8.20 1.80 -4.04
C GLU A 48 8.27 2.24 -5.52
N ASP A 49 7.76 1.43 -6.44
CA ASP A 49 7.79 1.72 -7.88
C ASP A 49 6.69 2.71 -8.33
N VAL A 50 5.67 2.93 -7.49
CA VAL A 50 4.54 3.82 -7.80
C VAL A 50 4.86 5.24 -7.39
N LYS A 51 5.06 6.11 -8.38
CA LYS A 51 5.23 7.54 -8.16
C LYS A 51 3.88 8.24 -8.03
N ARG A 52 3.69 9.00 -6.94
CA ARG A 52 2.51 9.85 -6.74
C ARG A 52 2.85 11.30 -7.10
N ASN A 53 1.92 11.98 -7.76
CA ASN A 53 2.06 13.40 -8.09
C ASN A 53 1.47 14.27 -6.96
N ILE A 54 2.25 15.23 -6.46
CA ILE A 54 1.80 16.19 -5.46
C ILE A 54 1.98 17.60 -6.06
N PRO A 55 0.91 18.39 -6.23
CA PRO A 55 1.03 19.74 -6.74
C PRO A 55 1.68 20.65 -5.68
N LEU A 56 2.88 21.14 -5.97
CA LEU A 56 3.63 22.03 -5.10
C LEU A 56 3.44 23.51 -5.49
N ARG A 57 3.10 24.36 -4.54
CA ARG A 57 3.09 25.82 -4.74
C ARG A 57 4.43 26.39 -4.30
N ILE A 58 5.17 26.97 -5.23
CA ILE A 58 6.45 27.63 -4.94
C ILE A 58 6.44 29.09 -5.39
N PRO A 59 7.11 29.99 -4.66
CA PRO A 59 7.32 31.37 -5.12
C PRO A 59 8.06 31.41 -6.45
N GLU A 60 7.69 32.35 -7.30
CA GLU A 60 8.31 32.54 -8.62
C GLU A 60 9.85 32.67 -8.56
N PRO A 61 10.46 33.44 -7.62
CA PRO A 61 11.92 33.52 -7.57
C PRO A 61 12.60 32.16 -7.33
N LEU A 62 11.95 31.26 -6.59
CA LEU A 62 12.49 29.93 -6.32
C LEU A 62 12.36 29.03 -7.56
N TYR A 63 11.23 29.11 -8.25
CA TYR A 63 11.04 28.42 -9.54
C TYR A 63 12.13 28.83 -10.55
N MET A 64 12.43 30.13 -10.65
CA MET A 64 13.47 30.63 -11.56
C MET A 64 14.87 30.11 -11.20
N LYS A 65 15.19 29.99 -9.90
CA LYS A 65 16.44 29.37 -9.44
C LYS A 65 16.51 27.88 -9.81
N LEU A 66 15.41 27.13 -9.65
CA LEU A 66 15.35 25.72 -10.03
C LEU A 66 15.54 25.53 -11.54
N LYS A 67 14.89 26.38 -12.34
CA LYS A 67 15.09 26.38 -13.80
C LYS A 67 16.55 26.65 -14.17
N TYR A 68 17.17 27.64 -13.54
CA TYR A 68 18.59 27.97 -13.76
C TYR A 68 19.54 26.79 -13.46
N ILE A 69 19.24 26.02 -12.40
CA ILE A 69 20.01 24.82 -12.02
C ILE A 69 19.81 23.71 -13.07
N ALA A 70 18.58 23.45 -13.48
CA ALA A 70 18.27 22.41 -14.46
C ALA A 70 18.92 22.67 -15.83
N GLU A 71 19.12 23.93 -16.21
CA GLU A 71 19.83 24.30 -17.45
C GLU A 71 21.35 24.06 -17.40
N ARG A 72 21.93 23.97 -16.19
CA ARG A 72 23.39 23.90 -15.97
C ARG A 72 23.87 22.59 -15.38
N THR A 73 22.95 21.69 -15.11
CA THR A 73 23.22 20.39 -14.50
C THR A 73 22.50 19.32 -15.31
N PRO A 74 22.91 18.04 -15.21
CA PRO A 74 22.20 16.95 -15.88
C PRO A 74 20.83 16.62 -15.23
N TYR A 75 20.47 17.30 -14.14
CA TYR A 75 19.26 17.03 -13.38
C TYR A 75 18.06 17.83 -13.91
N SER A 76 16.90 17.17 -13.99
CA SER A 76 15.62 17.87 -14.13
C SER A 76 15.27 18.62 -12.84
N MET A 77 14.41 19.64 -12.93
CA MET A 77 13.88 20.33 -11.73
C MET A 77 13.26 19.34 -10.74
N ASN A 78 12.48 18.38 -11.24
CA ASN A 78 11.82 17.38 -10.39
C ASN A 78 12.81 16.43 -9.72
N SER A 79 13.82 15.94 -10.44
CA SER A 79 14.84 15.05 -9.85
C SER A 79 15.68 15.78 -8.81
N PHE A 80 16.05 17.03 -9.07
CA PHE A 80 16.79 17.87 -8.13
C PHE A 80 15.99 18.12 -6.84
N ILE A 81 14.70 18.46 -6.96
CA ILE A 81 13.82 18.63 -5.80
C ILE A 81 13.66 17.31 -5.05
N LEU A 82 13.39 16.22 -5.77
CA LEU A 82 13.11 14.92 -5.16
C LEU A 82 14.29 14.42 -4.34
N GLU A 83 15.51 14.49 -4.87
CA GLU A 83 16.72 14.04 -4.17
C GLU A 83 16.89 14.75 -2.82
N ARG A 84 16.79 16.08 -2.81
CA ARG A 84 16.90 16.89 -1.58
C ARG A 84 15.75 16.69 -0.63
N LEU A 85 14.54 16.50 -1.15
CA LEU A 85 13.34 16.29 -0.35
C LEU A 85 13.36 14.91 0.31
N THR A 86 13.85 13.88 -0.39
CA THR A 86 14.01 12.52 0.16
C THR A 86 14.95 12.53 1.36
N GLU A 87 16.13 13.15 1.24
CA GLU A 87 17.08 13.29 2.35
C GLU A 87 16.40 13.90 3.60
N GLN A 88 15.68 15.00 3.40
CA GLN A 88 14.98 15.70 4.49
C GLN A 88 13.80 14.90 5.07
N ILE A 89 13.09 14.11 4.26
CA ILE A 89 12.01 13.24 4.75
C ILE A 89 12.58 12.14 5.64
N GLU A 90 13.64 11.46 5.21
CA GLU A 90 14.23 10.38 6.00
C GLU A 90 14.80 10.91 7.33
N GLU A 91 15.47 12.07 7.32
CA GLU A 91 15.91 12.75 8.55
C GLU A 91 14.74 13.06 9.50
N GLU A 92 13.63 13.56 8.95
CA GLU A 92 12.44 13.89 9.74
C GLU A 92 11.76 12.64 10.30
N ILE A 93 11.66 11.57 9.51
CA ILE A 93 11.11 10.29 9.96
C ILE A 93 12.00 9.66 11.04
N ALA A 94 13.32 9.69 10.88
CA ALA A 94 14.26 9.22 11.89
C ALA A 94 14.06 9.99 13.21
N ARG A 95 13.94 11.32 13.15
CA ARG A 95 13.67 12.17 14.31
C ARG A 95 12.33 11.84 14.99
N LEU A 96 11.28 11.62 14.22
CA LEU A 96 9.94 11.32 14.76
C LEU A 96 9.84 9.90 15.32
N THR A 97 10.58 8.95 14.76
CA THR A 97 10.53 7.53 15.16
C THR A 97 11.61 7.13 16.15
N GLY A 98 12.61 7.99 16.41
CA GLY A 98 13.73 7.71 17.30
C GLY A 98 14.66 6.60 16.81
N LYS A 99 14.58 6.25 15.52
CA LYS A 99 15.48 5.32 14.85
C LYS A 99 16.65 6.15 14.28
N GLU A 100 17.73 6.29 15.06
CA GLU A 100 19.04 6.75 14.57
C GLU A 100 19.80 5.63 13.85
#